data_AF-A0A2I4CKM0-F1
#
_entry.id   AF-A0A2I4CKM0-F1
#
_cell.length_a   1.000
_cell.length_b   1.000
_cell.length_c   1.000
_cell.angle_alpha   90.00
_cell.angle_beta   90.00
_cell.angle_gamma   90.00
#
_symmetry.space_group_name_H-M   'P 1'
#
loop_
_entity.id
_entity.type
_entity.pdbx_description
1 polymer ?
#
loop_
_entity_poly.entity_id
_entity_poly.type
_entity_poly.pdbx_seq_one_letter_code
_entity_poly.pdbx_strand_id
1 'polypeptide(L)'
;MFLCDTPQSWLSNTGLFRFRYNYLFFHHFLLQATASRSDVMSDKRQRARVQGSWAKQPSKHSVQTGGAPNNQPKDINTASGSWSFNNQKTSTSFEFHQPTKPVRDVPPERIIEQAGDYDISHEPSGISRLRLRPGFLCSEEADWMFSKLLAELPWSQKTNYRQGEAYEEPRLTCWYGELPYTYARSTMTANTQWHPLLVTLREAVERASGCSFNSLLCNLYRDGHDSIGWHSDDEASLGPKPTIASLSLGDTRVFSLRKQPPTEDSDEYTYTERIRVPLSHGTLLLMEGATQDDWQHQVAKEYHDRGPRINLTFRTIHPEPEGHRPGTKIRFTAKQL
;
A
#
# COMPACT_ATOMS: atom_id res chain seq x y z
N MET A 1 -72.80 -17.48 -8.38
CA MET A 1 -72.50 -18.91 -8.24
C MET A 1 -71.73 -19.31 -9.49
N PHE A 2 -70.43 -19.57 -9.34
CA PHE A 2 -69.44 -20.20 -10.26
C PHE A 2 -69.26 -19.58 -11.67
N LEU A 3 -68.04 -19.14 -12.06
CA LEU A 3 -66.89 -19.93 -12.58
C LEU A 3 -67.32 -20.79 -13.78
N CYS A 4 -66.59 -20.97 -14.87
CA CYS A 4 -65.31 -20.53 -15.43
C CYS A 4 -65.41 -20.94 -16.92
N ASP A 5 -64.57 -20.43 -17.81
CA ASP A 5 -63.83 -21.23 -18.81
C ASP A 5 -63.32 -20.35 -19.95
N THR A 6 -62.03 -20.55 -20.24
CA THR A 6 -61.32 -20.07 -21.43
C THR A 6 -61.44 -21.14 -22.53
N PRO A 7 -61.28 -20.80 -23.83
CA PRO A 7 -59.96 -21.01 -24.45
C PRO A 7 -59.57 -20.04 -25.61
N GLN A 8 -58.27 -19.72 -25.65
CA GLN A 8 -57.33 -19.75 -26.81
C GLN A 8 -57.76 -19.21 -28.20
N SER A 9 -57.13 -18.11 -28.68
CA SER A 9 -56.28 -18.04 -29.91
C SER A 9 -56.00 -16.61 -30.47
N TRP A 10 -54.71 -16.35 -30.70
CA TRP A 10 -54.01 -15.64 -31.80
C TRP A 10 -54.26 -14.16 -32.20
N LEU A 11 -53.12 -13.54 -32.62
CA LEU A 11 -52.84 -12.20 -33.18
C LEU A 11 -52.63 -11.10 -32.12
N SER A 12 -51.60 -10.24 -32.11
CA SER A 12 -50.51 -9.89 -33.04
C SER A 12 -49.58 -8.85 -32.35
N ASN A 13 -48.33 -8.73 -32.82
CA ASN A 13 -47.41 -7.55 -32.74
C ASN A 13 -47.04 -6.99 -31.34
N THR A 14 -45.83 -6.56 -30.98
CA THR A 14 -44.68 -5.94 -31.68
C THR A 14 -43.56 -5.76 -30.65
N GLY A 15 -42.30 -5.68 -31.09
CA GLY A 15 -41.32 -4.80 -30.43
C GLY A 15 -40.15 -5.46 -29.68
N LEU A 16 -39.25 -6.09 -30.43
CA LEU A 16 -37.87 -6.33 -30.00
C LEU A 16 -37.11 -4.98 -30.02
N PHE A 17 -36.68 -4.47 -28.87
CA PHE A 17 -35.71 -3.36 -28.83
C PHE A 17 -34.47 -3.75 -28.05
N ARG A 18 -33.45 -4.13 -28.82
CA ARG A 18 -32.05 -4.26 -28.44
C ARG A 18 -31.44 -2.87 -28.55
N PHE A 19 -31.06 -2.23 -27.45
CA PHE A 19 -30.26 -1.00 -27.51
C PHE A 19 -28.76 -1.32 -27.43
N ARG A 20 -28.12 -1.24 -28.59
CA ARG A 20 -26.69 -0.98 -28.73
C ARG A 20 -26.45 0.50 -28.37
N TYR A 21 -25.53 0.79 -27.47
CA TYR A 21 -25.02 2.15 -27.31
C TYR A 21 -23.70 2.32 -28.07
N ASN A 22 -23.65 3.45 -28.77
CA ASN A 22 -22.71 3.82 -29.81
C ASN A 22 -21.34 4.26 -29.25
N TYR A 23 -20.28 3.64 -29.77
CA TYR A 23 -18.98 4.26 -29.97
C TYR A 23 -19.10 5.23 -31.15
N LEU A 24 -19.23 6.53 -30.91
CA LEU A 24 -19.07 7.57 -31.94
C LEU A 24 -19.11 8.96 -31.30
N PHE A 25 -18.02 9.34 -30.63
CA PHE A 25 -17.56 10.74 -30.52
C PHE A 25 -16.06 10.71 -30.24
N PHE A 26 -15.32 11.61 -30.90
CA PHE A 26 -13.84 11.71 -30.99
C PHE A 26 -13.15 10.94 -32.12
N HIS A 27 -13.54 11.27 -33.36
CA HIS A 27 -12.61 11.26 -34.49
C HIS A 27 -12.83 12.51 -35.35
N HIS A 28 -12.40 13.68 -34.87
CA HIS A 28 -12.09 14.81 -35.75
C HIS A 28 -11.23 15.85 -35.03
N PHE A 29 -9.91 15.74 -35.14
CA PHE A 29 -9.01 16.89 -35.30
C PHE A 29 -7.67 16.35 -35.83
N LEU A 30 -7.37 16.63 -37.10
CA LEU A 30 -6.14 16.24 -37.76
C LEU A 30 -5.43 17.50 -38.28
N LEU A 31 -4.11 17.54 -38.09
CA LEU A 31 -3.07 18.23 -38.88
C LEU A 31 -2.92 19.76 -38.84
N GLN A 32 -1.86 20.18 -38.16
CA GLN A 32 -0.65 20.84 -38.70
C GLN A 32 0.41 20.70 -37.58
N ALA A 33 1.56 20.04 -37.73
CA ALA A 33 2.64 20.37 -38.65
C ALA A 33 3.63 19.20 -38.81
N THR A 34 4.09 18.99 -40.04
CA THR A 34 5.35 18.34 -40.44
C THR A 34 6.33 19.48 -40.78
N ALA A 35 7.66 19.41 -40.74
CA ALA A 35 8.68 18.48 -40.27
C ALA A 35 10.00 19.28 -40.25
N SER A 36 10.95 18.96 -39.38
CA SER A 36 12.37 19.05 -39.77
C SER A 36 13.24 18.07 -38.99
N ARG A 37 14.04 17.37 -39.79
CA ARG A 37 14.97 16.25 -39.58
C ARG A 37 16.17 16.62 -38.70
N SER A 38 16.68 15.69 -37.88
CA SER A 38 17.99 15.04 -38.11
C SER A 38 18.46 14.22 -36.90
N ASP A 39 19.10 13.11 -37.23
CA ASP A 39 19.73 12.09 -36.41
C ASP A 39 20.70 12.62 -35.34
N VAL A 40 20.69 12.00 -34.15
CA VAL A 40 21.91 11.54 -33.45
C VAL A 40 21.58 10.30 -32.61
N MET A 41 21.93 9.11 -33.11
CA MET A 41 22.28 7.96 -32.25
C MET A 41 23.72 8.18 -31.74
N SER A 42 23.94 8.16 -30.44
CA SER A 42 25.24 7.78 -29.88
C SER A 42 25.10 7.15 -28.50
N ASP A 43 25.41 5.85 -28.46
CA ASP A 43 25.94 5.07 -27.35
C ASP A 43 26.53 5.86 -26.18
N LYS A 44 25.99 5.65 -24.96
CA LYS A 44 26.75 5.78 -23.70
C LYS A 44 26.31 4.73 -22.68
N ARG A 45 26.63 3.47 -22.96
CA ARG A 45 27.04 2.54 -21.90
C ARG A 45 28.40 2.99 -21.39
N GLN A 46 28.51 3.32 -20.10
CA GLN A 46 29.58 2.90 -19.17
C GLN A 46 29.76 3.89 -18.01
N ARG A 47 30.13 3.28 -16.86
CA ARG A 47 30.66 3.82 -15.59
C ARG A 47 29.60 4.04 -14.50
N ALA A 48 29.78 3.61 -13.26
CA ALA A 48 30.81 2.77 -12.65
C ALA A 48 30.19 2.07 -11.42
N ARG A 49 30.46 0.78 -11.28
CA ARG A 49 30.07 -0.08 -10.17
C ARG A 49 31.15 0.09 -9.09
N VAL A 50 30.84 0.71 -7.96
CA VAL A 50 31.73 0.70 -6.79
C VAL A 50 31.21 -0.37 -5.82
N GLN A 51 31.81 -1.56 -5.90
CA GLN A 51 31.68 -2.61 -4.89
C GLN A 51 32.74 -2.39 -3.81
N GLY A 52 32.33 -2.19 -2.57
CA GLY A 52 33.21 -2.25 -1.39
C GLY A 52 33.20 -3.65 -0.79
N SER A 53 34.13 -4.52 -1.21
CA SER A 53 34.48 -5.75 -0.50
C SER A 53 35.67 -5.49 0.40
N TRP A 54 35.49 -5.61 1.72
CA TRP A 54 36.59 -5.62 2.69
C TRP A 54 36.88 -7.05 3.12
N ALA A 55 37.95 -7.66 2.57
CA ALA A 55 38.76 -8.69 3.23
C ALA A 55 39.97 -9.07 2.36
N LYS A 56 41.19 -8.68 2.75
CA LYS A 56 42.33 -9.56 3.10
C LYS A 56 43.71 -8.87 3.06
N GLN A 57 44.41 -9.04 4.19
CA GLN A 57 45.81 -9.47 4.41
C GLN A 57 46.94 -8.87 3.54
N PRO A 58 48.01 -8.31 4.15
CA PRO A 58 49.26 -8.08 3.47
C PRO A 58 50.24 -9.26 3.62
N SER A 59 50.95 -9.52 2.53
CA SER A 59 52.00 -10.51 2.34
C SER A 59 53.39 -10.02 2.78
N LYS A 60 54.27 -11.00 2.96
CA LYS A 60 55.67 -10.93 3.42
C LYS A 60 56.61 -10.23 2.42
N HIS A 61 57.64 -9.56 2.93
CA HIS A 61 58.95 -9.47 2.28
C HIS A 61 60.10 -9.55 3.30
N SER A 62 61.13 -10.29 2.91
CA SER A 62 62.42 -10.59 3.54
C SER A 62 63.49 -9.53 3.26
N VAL A 63 64.46 -9.31 4.16
CA VAL A 63 65.92 -9.14 3.89
C VAL A 63 66.72 -9.33 5.21
N GLN A 64 67.92 -9.92 5.10
CA GLN A 64 68.91 -10.28 6.14
C GLN A 64 69.99 -9.19 6.38
N THR A 65 70.93 -9.53 7.30
CA THR A 65 72.22 -8.90 7.70
C THR A 65 72.07 -7.91 8.86
N GLY A 66 72.85 -7.90 9.95
CA GLY A 66 73.97 -8.71 10.47
C GLY A 66 74.68 -7.87 11.54
N GLY A 67 75.09 -8.44 12.68
CA GLY A 67 76.00 -7.80 13.65
C GLY A 67 75.57 -7.85 15.13
N ALA A 68 76.42 -8.44 15.97
CA ALA A 68 76.51 -8.25 17.43
C ALA A 68 77.77 -7.37 17.73
N PRO A 69 78.12 -6.91 18.96
CA PRO A 69 77.57 -7.25 20.28
C PRO A 69 77.48 -6.09 21.34
N ASN A 70 76.97 -6.43 22.54
CA ASN A 70 77.30 -5.96 23.91
C ASN A 70 77.22 -4.45 24.33
N ASN A 71 76.35 -4.13 25.30
CA ASN A 71 76.67 -3.52 26.62
C ASN A 71 75.42 -2.97 27.35
N GLN A 72 75.29 -3.31 28.64
CA GLN A 72 74.50 -2.62 29.67
C GLN A 72 75.31 -1.47 30.32
N PRO A 73 74.79 -0.67 31.27
CA PRO A 73 73.42 -0.18 31.54
C PRO A 73 73.39 1.36 31.78
N LYS A 74 72.19 1.96 31.84
CA LYS A 74 71.71 2.92 32.89
C LYS A 74 70.60 3.87 32.43
N ASP A 75 69.51 3.81 33.20
CA ASP A 75 68.64 4.86 33.73
C ASP A 75 68.07 5.94 32.79
N ILE A 76 66.73 6.00 32.67
CA ILE A 76 65.90 6.98 33.40
C ILE A 76 64.41 6.75 33.08
N ASN A 77 63.64 6.76 34.17
CA ASN A 77 62.21 6.61 34.34
C ASN A 77 61.30 7.15 33.22
N THR A 78 60.35 6.33 32.79
CA THR A 78 58.99 6.81 32.46
C THR A 78 57.97 5.74 32.86
N ALA A 79 56.97 6.19 33.60
CA ALA A 79 56.03 5.36 34.35
C ALA A 79 55.31 4.29 33.50
N SER A 80 55.61 3.03 33.79
CA SER A 80 54.78 1.90 33.38
C SER A 80 53.74 1.63 34.47
N GLY A 81 52.52 2.12 34.25
CA GLY A 81 51.35 1.57 34.91
C GLY A 81 51.12 0.14 34.41
N SER A 82 51.78 -0.82 35.06
CA SER A 82 51.60 -2.24 34.81
C SER A 82 50.17 -2.62 35.20
N TRP A 83 49.28 -2.75 34.22
CA TRP A 83 48.10 -3.58 34.39
C TRP A 83 48.57 -5.02 34.43
N SER A 84 48.79 -5.51 35.65
CA SER A 84 49.00 -6.92 35.93
C SER A 84 47.77 -7.67 35.43
N PHE A 85 47.86 -8.27 34.24
CA PHE A 85 46.92 -9.31 33.84
C PHE A 85 47.12 -10.48 34.78
N ASN A 86 46.32 -10.51 35.84
CA ASN A 86 46.14 -11.70 36.64
C ASN A 86 45.55 -12.73 35.68
N ASN A 87 46.38 -13.68 35.24
CA ASN A 87 45.94 -14.78 34.39
C ASN A 87 45.17 -15.79 35.25
N GLN A 88 44.06 -15.34 35.85
CA GLN A 88 43.00 -16.25 36.24
C GLN A 88 42.40 -16.76 34.94
N LYS A 89 42.83 -17.96 34.54
CA LYS A 89 42.04 -18.83 33.66
C LYS A 89 40.70 -19.09 34.35
N THR A 90 39.78 -18.14 34.26
CA THR A 90 38.37 -18.47 34.30
C THR A 90 38.07 -19.10 32.95
N SER A 91 37.98 -20.43 32.94
CA SER A 91 37.29 -21.12 31.86
C SER A 91 35.81 -20.73 31.95
N THR A 92 35.46 -19.54 31.49
CA THR A 92 34.07 -19.21 31.17
C THR A 92 33.71 -20.04 29.95
N SER A 93 33.28 -21.27 30.20
CA SER A 93 32.57 -22.07 29.19
C SER A 93 31.36 -21.25 28.77
N PHE A 94 31.35 -20.82 27.52
CA PHE A 94 30.17 -20.18 26.94
C PHE A 94 29.10 -21.26 26.83
N GLU A 95 28.23 -21.32 27.83
CA GLU A 95 27.14 -22.29 27.87
C GLU A 95 26.00 -21.75 27.02
N PHE A 96 25.86 -22.30 25.80
CA PHE A 96 24.76 -21.96 24.93
C PHE A 96 23.47 -22.56 25.51
N HIS A 97 22.71 -21.74 26.21
CA HIS A 97 21.34 -22.08 26.55
C HIS A 97 20.47 -21.84 25.33
N GLN A 98 19.93 -22.92 24.76
CA GLN A 98 18.95 -22.82 23.69
C GLN A 98 17.76 -21.98 24.20
N PRO A 99 17.30 -20.97 23.45
CA PRO A 99 16.21 -20.12 23.89
C PRO A 99 14.97 -20.98 24.21
N THR A 100 14.38 -20.74 25.38
CA THR A 100 13.18 -21.46 25.86
C THR A 100 11.94 -21.14 25.03
N LYS A 101 11.97 -20.04 24.27
CA LYS A 101 10.89 -19.66 23.36
C LYS A 101 10.98 -20.51 22.09
N PRO A 102 9.85 -21.03 21.58
CA PRO A 102 9.86 -21.78 20.33
C PRO A 102 10.43 -20.91 19.21
N VAL A 103 11.39 -21.47 18.45
CA VAL A 103 11.87 -20.84 17.22
C VAL A 103 10.68 -20.77 16.27
N ARG A 104 10.25 -19.55 15.94
CA ARG A 104 9.20 -19.29 14.97
C ARG A 104 9.84 -19.01 13.62
N ASP A 105 9.38 -19.69 12.59
CA ASP A 105 9.81 -19.40 11.22
C ASP A 105 9.11 -18.13 10.72
N VAL A 106 9.86 -17.27 10.02
CA VAL A 106 9.28 -16.12 9.35
C VAL A 106 8.46 -16.62 8.17
N PRO A 107 7.15 -16.34 8.10
CA PRO A 107 6.32 -16.78 6.99
C PRO A 107 6.85 -16.22 5.66
N PRO A 108 6.81 -16.99 4.56
CA PRO A 108 7.19 -16.48 3.25
C PRO A 108 6.24 -15.37 2.81
N GLU A 109 6.80 -14.31 2.20
CA GLU A 109 6.02 -13.22 1.63
C GLU A 109 5.24 -13.72 0.41
N ARG A 110 3.93 -13.46 0.37
CA ARG A 110 3.06 -13.78 -0.77
C ARG A 110 2.94 -12.56 -1.69
N ILE A 111 2.98 -12.78 -3.00
CA ILE A 111 2.76 -11.73 -4.00
C ILE A 111 1.49 -12.07 -4.80
N ILE A 112 0.58 -11.09 -4.91
CA ILE A 112 -0.66 -11.21 -5.68
C ILE A 112 -0.60 -10.19 -6.83
N GLU A 113 -0.43 -10.69 -8.05
CA GLU A 113 -0.37 -9.89 -9.28
C GLU A 113 -1.49 -10.24 -10.26
N GLN A 114 -2.03 -11.46 -10.16
CA GLN A 114 -2.99 -11.96 -11.12
C GLN A 114 -4.42 -11.57 -10.75
N ALA A 115 -5.27 -11.49 -11.77
CA ALA A 115 -6.70 -11.31 -11.58
C ALA A 115 -7.26 -12.50 -10.79
N GLY A 116 -8.05 -12.23 -9.76
CA GLY A 116 -8.63 -13.29 -8.96
C GLY A 116 -9.27 -12.82 -7.66
N ASP A 117 -9.91 -13.77 -6.98
CA ASP A 117 -10.49 -13.61 -5.65
C ASP A 117 -9.67 -14.46 -4.69
N TYR A 118 -9.15 -13.83 -3.64
CA TYR A 118 -8.17 -14.39 -2.73
C TYR A 118 -8.69 -14.30 -1.30
N ASP A 119 -9.01 -15.45 -0.71
CA ASP A 119 -9.23 -15.56 0.73
C ASP A 119 -7.85 -15.59 1.41
N ILE A 120 -7.44 -14.45 1.96
CA ILE A 120 -6.08 -14.26 2.49
C ILE A 120 -5.92 -14.78 3.92
N SER A 121 -7.03 -14.87 4.68
CA SER A 121 -7.12 -15.53 5.98
C SER A 121 -8.59 -15.87 6.31
N HIS A 122 -8.80 -16.81 7.24
CA HIS A 122 -10.13 -17.20 7.76
C HIS A 122 -10.35 -16.85 9.24
N GLU A 123 -9.28 -16.44 9.92
CA GLU A 123 -9.24 -16.19 11.36
C GLU A 123 -8.28 -15.03 11.69
N PRO A 124 -8.50 -14.32 12.81
CA PRO A 124 -9.51 -14.60 13.86
C PRO A 124 -10.91 -14.03 13.62
N SER A 125 -11.08 -13.00 12.78
CA SER A 125 -12.36 -12.26 12.67
C SER A 125 -13.28 -12.77 11.54
N GLY A 126 -12.84 -13.84 10.87
CA GLY A 126 -13.53 -14.50 9.76
C GLY A 126 -12.74 -14.41 8.46
N ILE A 127 -13.43 -14.56 7.33
CA ILE A 127 -12.80 -14.52 6.01
C ILE A 127 -12.36 -13.09 5.69
N SER A 128 -11.06 -12.87 5.53
CA SER A 128 -10.47 -11.68 4.91
C SER A 128 -10.27 -11.97 3.43
N ARG A 129 -10.86 -11.16 2.55
CA ARG A 129 -10.85 -11.38 1.09
C ARG A 129 -10.32 -10.17 0.33
N LEU A 130 -9.46 -10.45 -0.66
CA LEU A 130 -9.04 -9.49 -1.67
C LEU A 130 -9.57 -9.91 -3.04
N ARG A 131 -10.16 -9.00 -3.79
CA ARG A 131 -10.48 -9.22 -5.22
C ARG A 131 -9.66 -8.27 -6.08
N LEU A 132 -8.76 -8.83 -6.89
CA LEU A 132 -7.91 -8.05 -7.79
C LEU A 132 -8.44 -8.13 -9.22
N ARG A 133 -8.57 -6.97 -9.86
CA ARG A 133 -9.00 -6.82 -11.27
C ARG A 133 -8.01 -5.88 -11.98
N PRO A 134 -6.88 -6.42 -12.47
CA PRO A 134 -5.98 -5.69 -13.35
C PRO A 134 -6.68 -5.34 -14.66
N GLY A 135 -6.36 -4.18 -15.25
CA GLY A 135 -7.02 -3.72 -16.48
C GLY A 135 -8.52 -3.50 -16.34
N PHE A 136 -8.98 -3.13 -15.14
CA PHE A 136 -10.38 -2.78 -14.88
C PHE A 136 -10.83 -1.60 -15.75
N LEU A 137 -9.92 -0.63 -15.94
CA LEU A 137 -10.02 0.38 -16.99
C LEU A 137 -9.06 0.02 -18.12
N CYS A 138 -9.47 0.28 -19.36
CA CYS A 138 -8.54 0.16 -20.48
C CYS A 138 -7.49 1.30 -20.40
N SER A 139 -6.31 1.09 -21.01
CA SER A 139 -5.18 2.04 -20.87
C SER A 139 -5.56 3.45 -21.31
N GLU A 140 -6.25 3.59 -22.45
CA GLU A 140 -6.60 4.89 -23.03
C GLU A 140 -7.57 5.68 -22.14
N GLU A 141 -8.59 5.01 -21.60
CA GLU A 141 -9.53 5.61 -20.64
C GLU A 141 -8.81 6.00 -19.35
N ALA A 142 -7.96 5.11 -18.84
CA ALA A 142 -7.22 5.33 -17.61
C ALA A 142 -6.22 6.49 -17.74
N ASP A 143 -5.53 6.62 -18.88
CA ASP A 143 -4.58 7.70 -19.18
C ASP A 143 -5.29 9.06 -19.23
N TRP A 144 -6.44 9.10 -19.91
CA TRP A 144 -7.26 10.30 -20.01
C TRP A 144 -7.84 10.71 -18.64
N MET A 145 -8.41 9.76 -17.90
CA MET A 145 -8.94 10.01 -16.56
C MET A 145 -7.84 10.45 -15.60
N PHE A 146 -6.67 9.81 -15.63
CA PHE A 146 -5.53 10.19 -14.82
C PHE A 146 -5.13 11.64 -15.07
N SER A 147 -4.93 12.01 -16.33
CA SER A 147 -4.52 13.37 -16.73
C SER A 147 -5.54 14.43 -16.27
N LYS A 148 -6.83 14.13 -16.45
CA LYS A 148 -7.93 15.01 -16.04
C LYS A 148 -8.02 15.18 -14.53
N LEU A 149 -8.05 14.09 -13.78
CA LEU A 149 -8.15 14.13 -12.31
C LEU A 149 -6.91 14.77 -11.68
N LEU A 150 -5.72 14.54 -12.25
CA LEU A 150 -4.49 15.16 -11.77
C LEU A 150 -4.55 16.68 -11.88
N ALA A 151 -5.08 17.21 -12.99
CA ALA A 151 -5.16 18.65 -13.25
C ALA A 151 -6.32 19.35 -12.55
N GLU A 152 -7.47 18.68 -12.41
CA GLU A 152 -8.74 19.34 -12.05
C GLU A 152 -9.16 19.12 -10.59
N LEU A 153 -8.64 18.10 -9.90
CA LEU A 153 -8.99 17.88 -8.49
C LEU A 153 -8.26 18.88 -7.55
N PRO A 154 -8.93 19.36 -6.49
CA PRO A 154 -8.39 20.34 -5.55
C PRO A 154 -7.47 19.65 -4.53
N TRP A 155 -6.31 19.20 -4.98
CA TRP A 155 -5.33 18.50 -4.15
C TRP A 155 -4.81 19.38 -3.01
N SER A 156 -4.83 18.86 -1.78
CA SER A 156 -4.33 19.57 -0.60
C SER A 156 -3.48 18.65 0.27
N GLN A 157 -2.40 19.17 0.83
CA GLN A 157 -1.63 18.47 1.86
C GLN A 157 -2.31 18.73 3.21
N LYS A 158 -2.53 17.67 3.99
CA LYS A 158 -3.16 17.78 5.30
C LYS A 158 -2.12 17.66 6.40
N THR A 159 -2.29 18.46 7.44
CA THR A 159 -1.59 18.30 8.71
C THR A 159 -2.32 17.28 9.57
N ASN A 160 -1.60 16.28 10.05
CA ASN A 160 -2.09 15.27 10.97
C ASN A 160 -1.21 15.25 12.23
N TYR A 161 -1.64 14.58 13.30
CA TYR A 161 -0.95 14.55 14.59
C TYR A 161 -0.56 13.12 14.97
N ARG A 162 0.73 12.89 15.23
CA ARG A 162 1.24 11.61 15.72
C ARG A 162 2.00 11.86 17.02
N GLN A 163 1.63 11.16 18.08
CA GLN A 163 2.25 11.31 19.41
C GLN A 163 2.28 12.77 19.93
N GLY A 164 1.32 13.60 19.50
CA GLY A 164 1.25 15.02 19.87
C GLY A 164 2.00 15.96 18.92
N GLU A 165 2.83 15.44 18.02
CA GLU A 165 3.55 16.24 17.03
C GLU A 165 2.75 16.35 15.73
N ALA A 166 2.64 17.58 15.21
CA ALA A 166 2.06 17.84 13.90
C ALA A 166 3.03 17.40 12.80
N TYR A 167 2.51 16.68 11.80
CA TYR A 167 3.26 16.31 10.61
C TYR A 167 2.39 16.48 9.37
N GLU A 168 3.03 16.86 8.27
CA GLU A 168 2.36 16.90 6.97
C GLU A 168 2.24 15.48 6.42
N GLU A 169 1.04 15.09 6.01
CA GLU A 169 0.84 13.81 5.37
C GLU A 169 1.70 13.76 4.10
N PRO A 170 2.51 12.70 3.90
CA PRO A 170 3.38 12.59 2.73
C PRO A 170 2.56 12.11 1.52
N ARG A 171 1.50 12.84 1.17
CA ARG A 171 0.63 12.70 0.00
C ARG A 171 -0.34 13.88 -0.03
N LEU A 172 -0.87 14.19 -1.20
CA LEU A 172 -1.98 15.12 -1.33
C LEU A 172 -3.30 14.36 -1.29
N THR A 173 -4.33 14.97 -0.71
CA THR A 173 -5.66 14.39 -0.62
C THR A 173 -6.75 15.39 -0.97
N CYS A 174 -7.85 14.86 -1.48
CA CYS A 174 -9.15 15.51 -1.45
C CYS A 174 -10.22 14.46 -1.14
N TRP A 175 -11.37 14.90 -0.65
CA TRP A 175 -12.43 13.99 -0.20
C TRP A 175 -13.79 14.47 -0.67
N TYR A 176 -14.62 13.51 -1.04
CA TYR A 176 -16.00 13.69 -1.46
C TYR A 176 -16.88 12.71 -0.70
N GLY A 177 -18.06 13.14 -0.29
CA GLY A 177 -18.99 12.25 0.39
C GLY A 177 -20.23 12.97 0.91
N GLU A 178 -21.26 12.18 1.13
CA GLU A 178 -22.61 12.67 1.46
C GLU A 178 -22.77 12.98 2.96
N LEU A 179 -21.97 12.35 3.81
CA LEU A 179 -22.02 12.50 5.27
C LEU A 179 -20.71 13.09 5.79
N PRO A 180 -20.74 13.89 6.87
CA PRO A 180 -19.52 14.30 7.55
C PRO A 180 -18.68 13.08 7.93
N TYR A 181 -17.38 13.14 7.65
CA TYR A 181 -16.47 12.02 7.90
C TYR A 181 -15.31 12.49 8.78
N THR A 182 -15.11 11.79 9.90
CA THR A 182 -14.01 12.10 10.81
C THR A 182 -12.88 11.11 10.61
N TYR A 183 -11.74 11.60 10.14
CA TYR A 183 -10.51 10.82 10.00
C TYR A 183 -9.39 11.47 10.80
N ALA A 184 -8.64 10.66 11.56
CA ALA A 184 -7.50 11.12 12.35
C ALA A 184 -7.78 12.37 13.19
N ARG A 185 -8.98 12.43 13.81
CA ARG A 185 -9.48 13.55 14.64
C ARG A 185 -9.79 14.86 13.87
N SER A 186 -9.79 14.82 12.54
CA SER A 186 -10.25 15.92 11.69
C SER A 186 -11.62 15.54 11.09
N THR A 187 -12.66 16.29 11.44
CA THR A 187 -13.99 16.13 10.84
C THR A 187 -14.06 16.93 9.55
N MET A 188 -14.25 16.22 8.44
CA MET A 188 -14.53 16.81 7.14
C MET A 188 -16.03 17.02 7.00
N THR A 189 -16.45 18.22 6.59
CA THR A 189 -17.84 18.49 6.23
C THR A 189 -18.21 17.71 4.98
N ALA A 190 -19.47 17.28 4.88
CA ALA A 190 -20.00 16.64 3.67
C ALA A 190 -19.67 17.47 2.41
N ASN A 191 -19.19 16.79 1.37
CA ASN A 191 -18.82 17.38 0.09
C ASN A 191 -19.48 16.58 -1.03
N THR A 192 -20.66 17.05 -1.43
CA THR A 192 -21.47 16.42 -2.49
C THR A 192 -21.11 16.92 -3.89
N GLN A 193 -20.12 17.80 -4.02
CA GLN A 193 -19.69 18.35 -5.32
C GLN A 193 -18.72 17.40 -6.02
N TRP A 194 -19.18 16.18 -6.32
CA TRP A 194 -18.37 15.18 -7.00
C TRP A 194 -18.01 15.64 -8.40
N HIS A 195 -16.74 15.51 -8.76
CA HIS A 195 -16.30 15.68 -10.13
C HIS A 195 -17.00 14.66 -11.04
N PRO A 196 -17.47 15.01 -12.25
CA PRO A 196 -18.23 14.09 -13.11
C PRO A 196 -17.52 12.76 -13.36
N LEU A 197 -16.19 12.77 -13.56
CA LEU A 197 -15.40 11.55 -13.69
C LEU A 197 -15.42 10.67 -12.45
N LEU A 198 -15.43 11.26 -11.25
CA LEU A 198 -15.50 10.49 -10.01
C LEU A 198 -16.86 9.82 -9.87
N VAL A 199 -17.94 10.44 -10.37
CA VAL A 199 -19.27 9.80 -10.44
C VAL A 199 -19.26 8.63 -11.40
N THR A 200 -18.73 8.80 -12.62
CA THR A 200 -18.61 7.72 -13.61
C THR A 200 -17.78 6.55 -13.09
N LEU A 201 -16.66 6.84 -12.43
CA LEU A 201 -15.79 5.83 -11.82
C LEU A 201 -16.48 5.12 -10.66
N ARG A 202 -17.20 5.86 -9.81
CA ARG A 202 -18.01 5.28 -8.73
C ARG A 202 -19.00 4.28 -9.30
N GLU A 203 -19.81 4.66 -10.27
CA GLU A 203 -20.82 3.77 -10.86
C GLU A 203 -20.20 2.52 -11.52
N ALA A 204 -19.03 2.66 -12.15
CA ALA A 204 -18.31 1.52 -12.71
C ALA A 204 -17.84 0.55 -11.61
N VAL A 205 -17.29 1.10 -10.53
CA VAL A 205 -16.85 0.32 -9.38
C VAL A 205 -18.03 -0.35 -8.66
N GLU A 206 -19.16 0.34 -8.50
CA GLU A 206 -20.40 -0.21 -7.92
C GLU A 206 -20.93 -1.40 -8.74
N ARG A 207 -20.95 -1.28 -10.08
CA ARG A 207 -21.33 -2.38 -10.97
C ARG A 207 -20.41 -3.59 -10.83
N ALA A 208 -19.10 -3.36 -10.64
CA ALA A 208 -18.12 -4.43 -10.54
C ALA A 208 -18.07 -5.08 -9.15
N SER A 209 -18.31 -4.31 -8.08
CA SER A 209 -18.30 -4.81 -6.72
C SER A 209 -19.64 -5.47 -6.33
N GLY A 210 -20.76 -4.94 -6.83
CA GLY A 210 -22.10 -5.25 -6.35
C GLY A 210 -22.48 -4.46 -5.08
N CYS A 211 -21.67 -3.47 -4.68
CA CYS A 211 -21.86 -2.64 -3.50
C CYS A 211 -22.05 -1.17 -3.89
N SER A 212 -22.74 -0.38 -3.06
CA SER A 212 -22.86 1.07 -3.23
C SER A 212 -21.84 1.84 -2.39
N PHE A 213 -21.38 3.00 -2.88
CA PHE A 213 -20.41 3.83 -2.19
C PHE A 213 -20.88 5.28 -2.09
N ASN A 214 -20.73 5.91 -0.92
CA ASN A 214 -21.17 7.29 -0.67
C ASN A 214 -20.03 8.20 -0.16
N SER A 215 -18.81 7.66 -0.09
CA SER A 215 -17.61 8.37 0.36
C SER A 215 -16.43 7.96 -0.52
N LEU A 216 -15.62 8.94 -0.88
CA LEU A 216 -14.45 8.78 -1.73
C LEU A 216 -13.30 9.62 -1.18
N LEU A 217 -12.22 8.93 -0.78
CA LEU A 217 -10.95 9.55 -0.46
C LEU A 217 -10.00 9.43 -1.66
N CYS A 218 -9.65 10.57 -2.25
CA CYS A 218 -8.65 10.65 -3.31
C CYS A 218 -7.28 10.89 -2.69
N ASN A 219 -6.28 10.08 -3.08
CA ASN A 219 -4.91 10.21 -2.63
C ASN A 219 -4.00 10.36 -3.85
N LEU A 220 -3.22 11.43 -3.90
CA LEU A 220 -2.19 11.66 -4.89
C LEU A 220 -0.81 11.49 -4.23
N TYR A 221 -0.10 10.46 -4.67
CA TYR A 221 1.31 10.25 -4.39
C TYR A 221 2.09 10.90 -5.53
N ARG A 222 2.78 12.00 -5.26
CA ARG A 222 3.46 12.81 -6.29
C ARG A 222 4.64 12.06 -6.91
N ASP A 223 5.33 11.26 -6.08
CA ASP A 223 6.51 10.49 -6.43
C ASP A 223 6.71 9.30 -5.45
N GLY A 224 7.89 8.69 -5.48
CA GLY A 224 8.29 7.58 -4.61
C GLY A 224 8.47 7.96 -3.14
N HIS A 225 8.59 9.25 -2.80
CA HIS A 225 8.78 9.72 -1.44
C HIS A 225 7.46 9.92 -0.69
N ASP A 226 6.35 10.04 -1.41
CA ASP A 226 5.01 10.01 -0.84
C ASP A 226 4.62 8.59 -0.41
N SER A 227 3.89 8.48 0.70
CA SER A 227 3.57 7.21 1.36
C SER A 227 2.34 7.30 2.28
N ILE A 228 1.87 6.14 2.72
CA ILE A 228 0.97 6.00 3.86
C ILE A 228 1.48 4.81 4.69
N GLY A 229 1.70 5.03 5.99
CA GLY A 229 2.23 4.01 6.88
C GLY A 229 1.21 2.90 7.17
N TRP A 230 1.62 1.89 7.93
CA TRP A 230 0.75 0.80 8.35
C TRP A 230 -0.50 1.30 9.08
N HIS A 231 -1.68 0.97 8.56
CA HIS A 231 -2.98 1.27 9.14
C HIS A 231 -4.02 0.23 8.71
N SER A 232 -5.18 0.26 9.33
CA SER A 232 -6.40 -0.41 8.87
C SER A 232 -7.48 0.65 8.73
N ASP A 233 -8.40 0.47 7.78
CA ASP A 233 -9.57 1.32 7.64
C ASP A 233 -10.65 0.81 8.62
N ASP A 234 -10.47 1.13 9.90
CA ASP A 234 -11.24 0.61 11.05
C ASP A 234 -12.11 1.68 11.74
N GLU A 235 -12.48 2.73 11.01
CA GLU A 235 -13.36 3.78 11.53
C GLU A 235 -14.76 3.23 11.81
N ALA A 236 -15.33 3.58 12.98
CA ALA A 236 -16.68 3.17 13.39
C ALA A 236 -17.76 3.42 12.34
N SER A 237 -17.63 4.53 11.61
CA SER A 237 -18.58 4.96 10.59
C SER A 237 -18.58 4.08 9.34
N LEU A 238 -17.60 3.19 9.16
CA LEU A 238 -17.60 2.20 8.09
C LEU A 238 -18.49 0.99 8.38
N GLY A 239 -18.92 0.81 9.63
CA GLY A 239 -19.69 -0.35 10.06
C GLY A 239 -18.85 -1.65 10.10
N PRO A 240 -19.49 -2.79 10.41
CA PRO A 240 -18.81 -4.08 10.49
C PRO A 240 -18.46 -4.63 9.11
N LYS A 241 -17.23 -5.15 8.98
CA LYS A 241 -16.73 -5.82 7.75
C LYS A 241 -16.94 -5.00 6.48
N PRO A 242 -16.43 -3.75 6.43
CA PRO A 242 -16.67 -2.86 5.30
C PRO A 242 -16.08 -3.41 4.01
N THR A 243 -16.78 -3.17 2.90
CA THR A 243 -16.22 -3.36 1.56
C THR A 243 -15.59 -2.06 1.11
N ILE A 244 -14.29 -2.11 0.79
CA ILE A 244 -13.52 -0.95 0.36
C ILE A 244 -12.96 -1.21 -1.02
N ALA A 245 -13.25 -0.30 -1.95
CA ALA A 245 -12.74 -0.38 -3.31
C ALA A 245 -11.61 0.62 -3.53
N SER A 246 -10.47 0.16 -4.04
CA SER A 246 -9.29 0.96 -4.35
C SER A 246 -9.01 0.88 -5.85
N LEU A 247 -9.18 1.99 -6.56
CA LEU A 247 -8.84 2.13 -7.97
C LEU A 247 -7.54 2.95 -8.11
N SER A 248 -6.57 2.39 -8.84
CA SER A 248 -5.25 3.00 -9.03
C SER A 248 -5.04 3.53 -10.45
N LEU A 249 -4.53 4.75 -10.57
CA LEU A 249 -4.20 5.43 -11.82
C LEU A 249 -2.77 6.02 -11.73
N GLY A 250 -2.06 6.14 -12.85
CA GLY A 250 -0.65 6.56 -12.88
C GLY A 250 0.33 5.43 -12.57
N ASP A 251 1.48 5.80 -11.99
CA ASP A 251 2.60 4.88 -11.79
C ASP A 251 2.29 3.76 -10.78
N THR A 252 2.92 2.60 -10.99
CA THR A 252 2.69 1.41 -10.15
C THR A 252 3.33 1.59 -8.78
N ARG A 253 2.55 1.34 -7.72
CA ARG A 253 3.03 1.30 -6.33
C ARG A 253 2.62 0.01 -5.65
N VAL A 254 3.45 -0.45 -4.72
CA VAL A 254 3.19 -1.69 -3.98
C VAL A 254 2.28 -1.43 -2.79
N PHE A 255 1.08 -2.01 -2.83
CA PHE A 255 0.21 -2.11 -1.68
C PHE A 255 0.62 -3.33 -0.84
N SER A 256 1.13 -3.08 0.37
CA SER A 256 1.62 -4.13 1.25
C SER A 256 0.60 -4.37 2.35
N LEU A 257 0.28 -5.63 2.64
CA LEU A 257 -0.50 -6.04 3.81
C LEU A 257 0.36 -6.85 4.77
N ARG A 258 0.12 -6.65 6.07
CA ARG A 258 0.66 -7.50 7.14
C ARG A 258 -0.46 -7.93 8.06
N LYS A 259 -0.49 -9.21 8.41
CA LYS A 259 -1.45 -9.71 9.39
C LYS A 259 -1.13 -9.12 10.74
N GLN A 260 -2.16 -8.74 11.49
CA GLN A 260 -1.98 -8.28 12.85
C GLN A 260 -1.58 -9.47 13.75
N PRO A 261 -0.64 -9.29 14.68
CA PRO A 261 -0.28 -10.37 15.59
C PRO A 261 -1.45 -10.70 16.51
N PRO A 262 -1.56 -11.97 16.96
CA PRO A 262 -2.53 -12.34 17.97
C PRO A 262 -2.28 -11.56 19.27
N THR A 263 -3.34 -11.38 20.07
CA THR A 263 -3.32 -10.55 21.29
C THR A 263 -2.23 -10.98 22.30
N GLU A 264 -1.85 -12.26 22.30
CA GLU A 264 -0.84 -12.83 23.19
C GLU A 264 0.60 -12.40 22.84
N ASP A 265 0.84 -12.04 21.58
CA ASP A 265 2.14 -11.63 21.05
C ASP A 265 2.23 -10.12 20.80
N SER A 266 1.42 -9.33 21.54
CA SER A 266 1.16 -7.91 21.27
C SER A 266 2.44 -7.15 20.94
N ASP A 267 2.46 -6.53 19.75
CA ASP A 267 3.54 -5.74 19.13
C ASP A 267 4.64 -6.48 18.35
N GLU A 268 4.62 -7.81 18.25
CA GLU A 268 5.58 -8.55 17.41
C GLU A 268 5.06 -8.85 15.99
N TYR A 269 5.45 -8.02 15.02
CA TYR A 269 5.14 -8.20 13.59
C TYR A 269 6.21 -8.99 12.80
N THR A 270 7.17 -9.60 13.50
CA THR A 270 8.31 -10.31 12.89
C THR A 270 7.84 -11.58 12.18
N TYR A 271 6.92 -12.32 12.81
CA TYR A 271 6.46 -13.63 12.36
C TYR A 271 5.04 -13.59 11.80
N THR A 272 4.56 -12.40 11.39
CA THR A 272 3.23 -12.26 10.81
C THR A 272 3.27 -12.43 9.30
N GLU A 273 2.18 -12.97 8.75
CA GLU A 273 2.03 -13.14 7.31
C GLU A 273 2.06 -11.79 6.59
N ARG A 274 2.70 -11.75 5.42
CA ARG A 274 2.79 -10.56 4.57
C ARG A 274 2.37 -10.85 3.16
N ILE A 275 1.68 -9.88 2.57
CA ILE A 275 1.18 -9.94 1.20
C ILE A 275 1.59 -8.64 0.49
N ARG A 276 2.04 -8.73 -0.75
CA ARG A 276 2.28 -7.59 -1.62
C ARG A 276 1.42 -7.66 -2.85
N VAL A 277 0.81 -6.53 -3.19
CA VAL A 277 -0.07 -6.36 -4.34
C VAL A 277 0.44 -5.16 -5.14
N PRO A 278 1.19 -5.36 -6.23
CA PRO A 278 1.55 -4.28 -7.14
C PRO A 278 0.27 -3.73 -7.80
N LEU A 279 -0.07 -2.48 -7.51
CA LEU A 279 -1.26 -1.83 -8.07
C LEU A 279 -0.85 -0.96 -9.26
N SER A 280 -0.99 -1.54 -10.46
CA SER A 280 -0.70 -0.87 -11.72
C SER A 280 -1.82 0.06 -12.18
N HIS A 281 -1.56 0.78 -13.27
CA HIS A 281 -2.51 1.68 -13.92
C HIS A 281 -3.83 0.97 -14.28
N GLY A 282 -4.96 1.57 -13.92
CA GLY A 282 -6.29 1.05 -14.24
C GLY A 282 -6.72 -0.17 -13.42
N THR A 283 -6.00 -0.51 -12.35
CA THR A 283 -6.28 -1.69 -11.53
C THR A 283 -7.25 -1.38 -10.39
N LEU A 284 -8.26 -2.24 -10.23
CA LEU A 284 -9.21 -2.24 -9.11
C LEU A 284 -8.85 -3.34 -8.11
N LEU A 285 -8.72 -2.97 -6.83
CA LEU A 285 -8.58 -3.87 -5.69
C LEU A 285 -9.79 -3.68 -4.77
N LEU A 286 -10.49 -4.76 -4.44
CA LEU A 286 -11.52 -4.78 -3.40
C LEU A 286 -10.96 -5.46 -2.15
N MET A 287 -11.20 -4.85 -1.00
CA MET A 287 -10.93 -5.40 0.33
C MET A 287 -12.27 -5.65 1.02
N GLU A 288 -12.53 -6.91 1.36
CA GLU A 288 -13.83 -7.37 1.86
C GLU A 288 -13.66 -8.19 3.15
N GLY A 289 -14.77 -8.37 3.87
CA GLY A 289 -14.84 -9.24 5.04
C GLY A 289 -13.98 -8.73 6.20
N ALA A 290 -13.24 -9.64 6.83
CA ALA A 290 -12.39 -9.37 8.00
C ALA A 290 -11.06 -8.69 7.66
N THR A 291 -10.89 -8.14 6.45
CA THR A 291 -9.60 -7.58 6.02
C THR A 291 -9.17 -6.40 6.89
N GLN A 292 -10.09 -5.48 7.24
CA GLN A 292 -9.75 -4.32 8.07
C GLN A 292 -9.56 -4.67 9.55
N ASP A 293 -10.17 -5.78 10.01
CA ASP A 293 -10.01 -6.26 11.38
C ASP A 293 -8.65 -6.95 11.58
N ASP A 294 -8.28 -7.85 10.65
CA ASP A 294 -7.16 -8.77 10.82
C ASP A 294 -5.86 -8.32 10.13
N TRP A 295 -5.94 -7.37 9.20
CA TRP A 295 -4.78 -6.91 8.42
C TRP A 295 -4.58 -5.40 8.53
N GLN A 296 -3.30 -5.01 8.52
CA GLN A 296 -2.89 -3.63 8.26
C GLN A 296 -2.31 -3.56 6.87
N HIS A 297 -2.42 -2.40 6.24
CA HIS A 297 -1.87 -2.12 4.94
C HIS A 297 -1.11 -0.80 4.88
N GLN A 298 -0.23 -0.68 3.89
CA GLN A 298 0.56 0.52 3.63
C GLN A 298 0.91 0.66 2.15
N VAL A 299 1.31 1.88 1.78
CA VAL A 299 2.07 2.17 0.56
C VAL A 299 3.38 2.81 0.99
N ALA A 300 4.46 2.03 0.95
CA ALA A 300 5.77 2.46 1.43
C ALA A 300 6.45 3.44 0.47
N LYS A 301 7.40 4.22 1.00
CA LYS A 301 8.31 5.00 0.17
C LYS A 301 9.17 4.07 -0.69
N GLU A 302 9.45 4.51 -1.90
CA GLU A 302 10.31 3.82 -2.86
C GLU A 302 11.51 4.72 -3.19
N TYR A 303 12.68 4.11 -3.31
CA TYR A 303 13.94 4.82 -3.55
C TYR A 303 14.35 4.87 -5.03
N HIS A 304 13.56 4.24 -5.90
CA HIS A 304 13.69 4.33 -7.35
C HIS A 304 12.78 5.45 -7.83
N ASP A 305 13.12 6.06 -8.97
CA ASP A 305 12.30 7.10 -9.58
C ASP A 305 10.89 6.57 -9.87
N ARG A 306 9.87 7.28 -9.36
CA ARG A 306 8.46 6.98 -9.55
C ARG A 306 7.72 8.22 -10.04
N GLY A 307 6.83 8.01 -10.98
CA GLY A 307 5.87 9.02 -11.40
C GLY A 307 4.71 9.18 -10.41
N PRO A 308 3.83 10.15 -10.67
CA PRO A 308 2.63 10.37 -9.88
C PRO A 308 1.65 9.19 -9.95
N ARG A 309 1.01 8.88 -8.82
CA ARG A 309 -0.07 7.89 -8.68
C ARG A 309 -1.27 8.50 -8.00
N ILE A 310 -2.44 8.36 -8.61
CA ILE A 310 -3.73 8.65 -7.99
C ILE A 310 -4.34 7.34 -7.50
N ASN A 311 -4.82 7.34 -6.26
CA ASN A 311 -5.60 6.26 -5.67
C ASN A 311 -6.96 6.79 -5.21
N LEU A 312 -8.01 6.16 -5.71
CA LEU A 312 -9.39 6.46 -5.38
C LEU A 312 -9.92 5.36 -4.46
N THR A 313 -10.13 5.69 -3.18
CA THR A 313 -10.65 4.74 -2.18
C THR A 313 -12.13 5.03 -1.93
N PHE A 314 -13.00 4.18 -2.46
CA PHE A 314 -14.45 4.24 -2.28
C PHE A 314 -14.87 3.44 -1.05
N ARG A 315 -15.76 4.04 -0.25
CA ARG A 315 -16.25 3.51 1.02
C ARG A 315 -17.74 3.79 1.17
N THR A 316 -18.38 3.01 2.04
CA THR A 316 -19.75 3.26 2.51
C THR A 316 -19.66 3.75 3.94
N ILE A 317 -20.08 4.99 4.16
CA ILE A 317 -20.12 5.63 5.47
C ILE A 317 -21.56 5.61 5.97
N HIS A 318 -21.72 5.20 7.21
CA HIS A 318 -22.96 5.22 7.97
C HIS A 318 -22.97 6.40 8.94
N PRO A 319 -24.15 6.88 9.35
CA PRO A 319 -24.27 7.82 10.47
C PRO A 319 -23.56 7.24 11.70
N GLU A 320 -22.79 8.07 12.41
CA GLU A 320 -22.07 7.60 13.60
C GLU A 320 -23.05 7.07 14.64
N PRO A 321 -22.80 5.88 15.23
CA PRO A 321 -23.67 5.32 16.25
C PRO A 321 -23.68 6.23 17.50
N GLU A 322 -24.88 6.49 18.05
CA GLU A 322 -25.05 7.32 19.23
C GLU A 322 -24.11 6.88 20.37
N GLY A 323 -23.44 7.85 21.01
CA GLY A 323 -22.55 7.62 22.16
C GLY A 323 -21.07 7.35 21.83
N HIS A 324 -20.69 7.24 20.55
CA HIS A 324 -19.29 7.12 20.15
C HIS A 324 -18.69 8.50 19.78
N ARG A 325 -17.40 8.72 20.08
CA ARG A 325 -16.72 9.94 19.64
C ARG A 325 -16.44 9.85 18.13
N PRO A 326 -16.52 10.98 17.39
CA PRO A 326 -16.19 10.96 15.99
C PRO A 326 -14.78 10.45 15.70
N GLY A 327 -14.66 9.53 14.73
CA GLY A 327 -13.39 8.88 14.39
C GLY A 327 -12.90 7.81 15.39
N THR A 328 -13.80 7.27 16.23
CA THR A 328 -13.48 6.12 17.09
C THR A 328 -13.18 4.89 16.22
N LYS A 329 -12.11 4.17 16.54
CA LYS A 329 -11.80 2.86 15.94
C LYS A 329 -12.64 1.80 16.63
N ILE A 330 -13.38 0.98 15.88
CA ILE A 330 -14.13 -0.16 16.43
C ILE A 330 -13.58 -1.41 15.78
N ARG A 331 -13.07 -2.33 16.61
CA ARG A 331 -12.79 -3.71 16.18
C ARG A 331 -14.01 -4.56 16.51
N PHE A 332 -14.65 -5.11 15.50
CA PHE A 332 -15.74 -6.05 15.70
C PHE A 332 -15.15 -7.43 15.99
N THR A 333 -14.89 -7.71 17.26
CA THR A 333 -14.52 -9.09 17.65
C THR A 333 -15.73 -10.01 17.46
N ALA A 334 -15.50 -11.23 16.96
CA ALA A 334 -16.54 -12.24 16.67
C ALA A 334 -17.46 -12.61 17.85
N LYS A 335 -17.24 -12.06 19.05
CA LYS A 335 -18.10 -12.22 20.24
C LYS A 335 -19.25 -11.21 20.35
N GLN A 336 -19.42 -10.28 19.40
CA GLN A 336 -20.45 -9.23 19.47
C GLN A 336 -21.54 -9.32 18.37
N LEU A 337 -21.74 -10.48 17.75
CA LEU A 337 -22.90 -10.73 16.89
C LEU A 337 -23.95 -11.58 17.60
#